data_AF-A0A428MTF1-F1
#
_entry.id   AF-A0A428MTF1-F1
#
_cell.length_a   1.000
_cell.length_b   1.000
_cell.length_c   1.000
_cell.angle_alpha   90.00
_cell.angle_beta   90.00
_cell.angle_gamma   90.00
#
_symmetry.space_group_name_H-M   'P 1'
#
loop_
_entity.id
_entity.type
_entity.pdbx_description
1 polymer ?
#
loop_
_entity_poly.entity_id
_entity_poly.type
_entity_poly.pdbx_seq_one_letter_code
_entity_poly.pdbx_strand_id
1 'polypeptide(L)' 'MLGVLYMKELRYVLSFLVAVVLAPSVVSADSSDFSDVDDGYWASGEINYLAEEGIISGFEDGTFRPMNR' A
#
# COMPACT_ATOMS: atom_id res chain seq x y z
N MET A 1 -30.12 14.96 31.87
CA MET A 1 -28.68 14.64 32.03
C MET A 1 -28.25 13.47 31.13
N LEU A 2 -28.92 12.32 31.18
CA LEU A 2 -28.57 11.13 30.37
C LEU A 2 -28.71 11.31 28.84
N GLY A 3 -29.70 12.06 28.34
CA GLY A 3 -29.87 12.29 26.90
C GLY A 3 -28.77 13.13 26.25
N VAL A 4 -28.29 14.16 26.97
CA VAL A 4 -27.15 14.98 26.53
C VAL A 4 -25.86 14.16 26.57
N LEU A 5 -25.74 13.24 27.54
CA LEU A 5 -24.62 12.32 27.66
C LEU A 5 -24.56 11.36 26.45
N TYR A 6 -25.69 10.79 26.04
CA TYR A 6 -25.75 9.90 24.87
C TYR A 6 -25.42 10.62 23.56
N MET A 7 -25.88 11.86 23.39
CA MET A 7 -25.64 12.65 22.17
C MET A 7 -24.17 13.06 21.96
N LYS A 8 -23.40 13.27 23.04
CA LYS A 8 -21.96 13.57 22.90
C LYS A 8 -21.16 12.33 22.50
N GLU A 9 -21.47 11.16 23.08
CA GLU A 9 -20.79 9.91 22.70
C GLU A 9 -21.08 9.57 21.23
N LEU A 10 -22.32 9.75 20.80
CA LEU A 10 -22.72 9.57 19.39
C LEU A 10 -21.98 10.54 18.45
N ARG A 11 -21.81 11.80 18.85
CA ARG A 11 -21.02 12.78 18.08
C ARG A 11 -19.54 12.42 18.01
N TYR A 12 -18.94 11.93 19.09
CA TYR A 12 -17.54 11.50 19.08
C TYR A 12 -17.33 10.28 18.19
N VAL A 13 -18.23 9.30 18.25
CA VAL A 13 -18.18 8.12 17.36
C VAL A 13 -18.32 8.53 15.90
N LEU A 14 -19.25 9.43 15.57
CA LEU A 14 -19.40 9.96 14.21
C LEU A 14 -18.17 10.74 13.75
N SER A 15 -17.59 11.58 14.61
CA SER A 15 -16.39 12.36 14.28
C SER A 15 -15.18 11.44 14.04
N PHE A 16 -15.05 10.38 14.84
CA PHE A 16 -14.01 9.38 14.69
C PHE A 16 -14.17 8.59 13.39
N LEU A 17 -15.39 8.16 13.05
CA LEU A 17 -15.67 7.48 11.78
C LEU A 17 -15.34 8.37 10.58
N VAL A 18 -15.70 9.65 10.62
CA VAL A 18 -15.36 10.61 9.56
C VAL A 18 -13.84 10.81 9.45
N ALA A 19 -13.13 10.88 10.58
CA ALA A 19 -11.67 11.03 10.58
C ALA A 19 -10.95 9.80 10.00
N VAL A 20 -11.46 8.59 10.24
CA VAL A 20 -10.91 7.35 9.64
C VAL A 20 -11.09 7.34 8.13
N VAL A 21 -12.23 7.83 7.61
CA VAL A 21 -12.50 7.90 6.17
C VAL A 21 -11.64 8.95 5.46
N LEU A 22 -11.28 10.03 6.17
CA LEU A 22 -10.45 11.11 5.61
C LEU A 22 -8.94 10.92 5.85
N ALA A 23 -8.54 9.85 6.53
CA ALA A 23 -7.12 9.57 6.74
C ALA A 23 -6.44 9.31 5.38
N PRO A 24 -5.33 9.98 5.07
CA PRO A 24 -4.61 9.71 3.83
C PRO A 24 -4.11 8.27 3.84
N SER A 25 -4.34 7.54 2.75
CA SER A 25 -3.70 6.25 2.51
C SER A 25 -2.19 6.51 2.46
N VAL A 26 -1.46 5.94 3.41
CA VAL A 26 0.00 5.85 3.29
C VAL A 26 0.28 4.83 2.19
N VAL A 27 0.55 5.34 0.99
CA VAL A 27 1.11 4.51 -0.08
C VAL A 27 2.55 4.25 0.34
N SER A 28 2.85 3.01 0.75
CA SER A 28 4.24 2.60 0.94
C SER A 28 4.96 2.78 -0.40
N ALA A 29 6.18 3.32 -0.36
CA ALA A 29 7.04 3.23 -1.52
C ALA A 29 7.44 1.76 -1.68
N ASP A 30 6.98 1.13 -2.77
CA ASP A 30 7.32 -0.25 -3.10
C ASP A 30 8.80 -0.31 -3.43
N SER A 31 9.60 -0.78 -2.46
CA SER A 31 10.95 -1.26 -2.75
C SER A 31 10.85 -2.46 -3.68
N SER A 32 11.67 -2.50 -4.72
CA SER A 32 11.73 -3.68 -5.59
C SER A 32 11.94 -4.98 -4.82
N ASP A 33 11.08 -5.98 -5.09
CA ASP A 33 11.26 -7.35 -4.60
C ASP A 33 12.46 -8.06 -5.25
N PHE A 34 12.97 -7.50 -6.35
CA PHE A 34 14.05 -8.07 -7.15
C PHE A 34 15.35 -7.28 -7.00
N SER A 35 16.44 -8.00 -6.76
CA SER A 35 17.77 -7.43 -6.50
C SER A 35 18.41 -6.73 -7.70
N ASP A 36 17.93 -6.98 -8.92
CA ASP A 36 18.41 -6.42 -10.19
C ASP A 36 17.43 -5.43 -10.84
N VAL A 37 16.44 -4.97 -10.07
CA VAL A 37 15.50 -3.92 -10.48
C VAL A 37 15.66 -2.77 -9.49
N ASP A 38 16.38 -1.73 -9.89
CA ASP A 38 16.51 -0.50 -9.10
C ASP A 38 15.16 0.25 -9.04
N ASP A 39 14.89 0.98 -7.95
CA ASP A 39 13.68 1.81 -7.80
C ASP A 39 13.54 2.87 -8.92
N GLY A 40 14.67 3.27 -9.54
CA GLY A 40 14.70 4.19 -10.68
C GLY A 40 14.44 3.51 -12.03
N TYR A 41 14.29 2.19 -12.08
CA TYR A 41 13.95 1.46 -13.29
C TYR A 41 12.53 1.84 -13.72
N TRP A 42 12.36 2.19 -15.01
CA TRP A 42 11.12 2.77 -15.53
C TRP A 42 9.87 1.90 -15.31
N ALA A 43 10.05 0.58 -15.15
CA ALA A 43 8.97 -0.37 -14.89
C ALA A 43 9.02 -1.00 -13.49
N SER A 44 9.80 -0.45 -12.55
CA SER A 44 9.96 -1.04 -11.21
C SER A 44 8.61 -1.21 -10.52
N GLY A 45 7.74 -0.19 -10.58
CA GLY A 45 6.40 -0.25 -10.01
C GLY A 45 5.51 -1.32 -10.65
N GLU A 46 5.49 -1.43 -11.97
CA GLU A 46 4.69 -2.44 -12.68
C GLU A 46 5.20 -3.86 -12.42
N ILE A 47 6.52 -4.03 -12.33
CA ILE A 47 7.16 -5.31 -11.99
C ILE A 47 6.75 -5.74 -10.59
N ASN A 48 6.86 -4.86 -9.59
CA ASN A 48 6.48 -5.17 -8.22
C ASN A 48 4.99 -5.49 -8.12
N TYR A 49 4.13 -4.67 -8.71
CA TYR A 49 2.68 -4.90 -8.72
C TYR A 49 2.31 -6.28 -9.27
N LEU A 50 2.89 -6.68 -10.41
CA LEU A 50 2.61 -7.98 -11.00
C LEU A 50 3.19 -9.14 -10.18
N ALA A 51 4.28 -8.92 -9.45
CA ALA A 51 4.88 -9.91 -8.56
C ALA A 51 4.04 -10.10 -7.29
N GLU A 52 3.55 -9.01 -6.69
CA GLU A 52 2.63 -9.02 -5.54
C GLU A 52 1.32 -9.73 -5.86
N GLU A 53 0.78 -9.51 -7.06
CA GLU A 53 -0.40 -10.21 -7.57
C GLU A 53 -0.13 -11.68 -7.96
N GLY A 54 1.14 -12.14 -7.86
CA GLY A 54 1.55 -13.51 -8.17
C GLY A 54 1.46 -13.87 -9.66
N ILE A 55 1.40 -12.87 -10.54
CA ILE A 55 1.27 -13.04 -12.00
C ILE A 55 2.64 -13.34 -12.62
N ILE A 56 3.67 -12.68 -12.13
CA ILE A 56 5.06 -12.94 -12.49
C ILE A 56 5.84 -13.40 -11.26
N SER A 57 6.96 -14.06 -11.49
CA SER A 57 7.87 -14.47 -10.45
C SER A 57 9.28 -14.29 -10.94
N GLY A 58 10.18 -13.92 -10.04
CA GLY A 58 11.60 -13.86 -10.32
C GLY A 58 12.22 -15.24 -10.40
N PHE A 59 13.53 -15.24 -10.55
CA PHE A 59 14.38 -16.42 -10.51
C PHE A 59 14.72 -16.77 -9.06
N GLU A 60 15.17 -18.02 -8.86
CA GLU A 60 15.56 -18.56 -7.55
C GLU A 60 16.72 -17.78 -6.90
N ASP A 61 17.50 -17.04 -7.70
CA ASP A 61 18.57 -16.16 -7.24
C ASP A 61 18.09 -14.76 -6.79
N GLY A 62 16.78 -14.49 -6.83
CA GLY A 62 16.19 -13.21 -6.41
C GLY A 62 16.27 -12.12 -7.48
N THR A 63 16.40 -12.49 -8.76
CA THR A 63 16.42 -11.56 -9.90
C THR A 63 15.14 -11.60 -10.74
N PHE A 64 14.82 -10.53 -11.46
CA PHE A 64 13.77 -10.46 -12.48
C PHE A 64 14.33 -10.50 -13.90
N ARG A 65 15.54 -9.98 -14.11
CA ARG A 65 16.30 -9.89 -15.37
C ARG A 65 15.62 -9.06 -16.47
N PRO A 66 15.32 -7.78 -16.21
CA PRO A 66 14.54 -6.93 -17.12
C PRO A 66 15.24 -6.60 -18.46
N MET A 67 16.56 -6.83 -18.59
CA MET A 67 17.36 -6.40 -19.73
C MET A 67 18.13 -7.53 -20.44
N ASN A 68 17.69 -8.79 -20.32
CA ASN A 68 18.37 -9.91 -20.97
C ASN A 68 18.45 -9.72 -22.50
N ARG A 69 19.67 -9.51 -23.00
CA ARG A 69 20.06 -9.71 -24.41
C ARG A 69 20.80 -11.02 -24.56
#